data_AF-A0A661H826-F1
#
_entry.id   AF-A0A661H826-F1
#
_cell.length_a   1.000
_cell.length_b   1.000
_cell.length_c   1.000
_cell.angle_alpha   90.00
_cell.angle_beta   90.00
_cell.angle_gamma   90.00
#
_symmetry.space_group_name_H-M   'P 1'
#
loop_
_entity.id
_entity.type
_entity.pdbx_description
1 polymer ?
#
loop_
_entity_poly.entity_id
_entity_poly.type
_entity_poly.pdbx_seq_one_letter_code
_entity_poly.pdbx_strand_id
1 'polypeptide(L)'
;MTFLRYGQEMGALFTVGAMLGFLVVLALSDFTFVWGSTFALSDGLVATTTDLLALPWSSALPVATVDAQVIADSRFHPALTELGRADIERMRGWWPFLFMLLACYALLPRVILWLVSRFYFRRFIKASLIAYPRSDLVLARMRSPIVETQGAASDRIRVLGQSRGMSRDNNTPPDGRLFLLNWAQALAADKLHDFEEFAAVSDKNVLGVGLGSPAEEMKQAKKIAGSGIDQLLVVVKSWEPPLADLADFLAQFNHVSRCTVYPLALPGRPVTEEKMEDWRNFSRTLPFSVVDVRALENV
;
A
#
# COMPACT_ATOMS: atom_id res chain seq x y z
N MET A 1 -2.35 5.44 1.48
CA MET A 1 -3.07 4.73 2.58
C MET A 1 -2.83 5.33 3.97
N THR A 2 -1.65 5.85 4.28
CA THR A 2 -1.29 6.39 5.62
C THR A 2 -2.14 7.59 6.06
N PHE A 3 -2.46 8.51 5.13
CA PHE A 3 -3.31 9.68 5.42
C PHE A 3 -4.72 9.31 5.89
N LEU A 4 -5.36 8.30 5.28
CA LEU A 4 -6.69 7.84 5.71
C LEU A 4 -6.68 7.28 7.13
N ARG A 5 -5.62 6.55 7.51
CA ARG A 5 -5.49 6.00 8.86
C ARG A 5 -5.39 7.11 9.91
N TYR A 6 -4.50 8.09 9.68
CA TYR A 6 -4.32 9.21 10.60
C TYR A 6 -5.58 10.09 10.70
N GLY A 7 -6.31 10.27 9.59
CA GLY A 7 -7.59 10.98 9.60
C GLY A 7 -8.66 10.29 10.47
N GLN A 8 -8.78 8.96 10.39
CA GLN A 8 -9.73 8.23 11.23
C GLN A 8 -9.32 8.20 12.70
N GLU A 9 -8.02 8.09 12.98
CA GLU A 9 -7.47 8.12 14.34
C GLU A 9 -7.71 9.47 15.02
N MET A 10 -7.37 10.58 14.35
CA MET A 10 -7.63 11.92 14.86
C MET A 10 -9.14 12.20 14.98
N GLY A 11 -9.94 11.74 14.03
CA GLY A 11 -11.41 11.89 14.08
C GLY A 11 -12.05 11.11 15.24
N ALA A 12 -11.55 9.92 15.56
CA ALA A 12 -11.99 9.15 16.72
C ALA A 12 -11.59 9.85 18.03
N LEU A 13 -10.34 10.32 18.14
CA LEU A 13 -9.87 11.08 19.30
C LEU A 13 -10.67 12.36 19.51
N PHE A 14 -10.98 13.08 18.44
CA PHE A 14 -11.86 14.26 18.50
C PHE A 14 -13.24 13.90 19.02
N THR A 15 -13.82 12.79 18.56
CA THR A 15 -15.15 12.33 19.01
C THR A 15 -15.13 11.93 20.48
N VAL A 16 -14.07 11.24 20.94
CA VAL A 16 -13.85 10.95 22.36
C VAL A 16 -13.72 12.24 23.18
N GLY A 17 -12.96 13.21 22.68
CA GLY A 17 -12.83 14.53 23.29
C GLY A 17 -14.17 15.25 23.41
N ALA A 18 -15.00 15.21 22.37
CA ALA A 18 -16.35 15.76 22.38
C ALA A 18 -17.26 15.03 23.39
N MET A 19 -17.17 13.70 23.50
CA MET A 19 -17.90 12.93 24.51
C MET A 19 -17.48 13.30 25.94
N LEU A 20 -16.17 13.45 26.17
CA LEU A 20 -15.65 13.89 27.47
C LEU A 20 -16.09 15.33 27.77
N GLY A 21 -16.04 16.22 26.79
CA GLY A 21 -16.54 17.59 26.91
C GLY A 21 -18.04 17.63 27.25
N PHE A 22 -18.84 16.77 26.61
CA PHE A 22 -20.26 16.61 26.94
C PHE A 22 -20.46 16.16 28.40
N LEU A 23 -19.68 15.20 28.89
CA LEU A 23 -19.73 14.79 30.30
C LEU A 23 -19.31 15.91 31.26
N VAL A 24 -18.31 16.73 30.89
CA VAL A 24 -17.89 17.90 31.67
C VAL A 24 -19.02 18.92 31.77
N VAL A 25 -19.69 19.23 30.65
CA VAL A 25 -20.88 20.10 30.65
C VAL A 25 -21.96 19.53 31.55
N LEU A 26 -22.23 18.23 31.46
CA LEU A 26 -23.24 17.56 32.27
C LEU A 26 -22.92 17.57 33.78
N ALA A 27 -21.63 17.57 34.13
CA ALA A 27 -21.16 17.58 35.51
C ALA A 27 -21.15 18.99 36.12
N LEU A 28 -20.92 20.02 35.32
CA LEU A 28 -20.72 21.40 35.78
C LEU A 28 -21.93 22.31 35.55
N SER A 29 -22.86 21.92 34.69
CA SER A 29 -24.03 22.73 34.32
C SER A 29 -25.34 22.03 34.67
N ASP A 30 -26.34 22.83 35.07
CA ASP A 30 -27.74 22.39 35.16
C ASP A 30 -28.28 22.16 33.74
N PHE A 31 -27.96 20.99 33.19
CA PHE A 31 -28.31 20.61 31.84
C PHE A 31 -29.82 20.42 31.69
N THR A 32 -30.45 21.27 30.90
CA THR A 32 -31.85 21.18 30.54
C THR A 32 -31.96 21.06 29.03
N PHE A 33 -32.40 19.89 28.54
CA PHE A 33 -32.65 19.69 27.12
C PHE A 33 -34.12 19.93 26.80
N VAL A 34 -34.36 20.73 25.77
CA VAL A 34 -35.70 21.05 25.27
C VAL A 34 -35.71 20.78 23.77
N TRP A 35 -36.75 20.10 23.29
CA TRP A 35 -36.94 19.90 21.86
C TRP A 35 -38.15 20.68 21.35
N GLY A 36 -38.05 21.12 20.10
CA GLY A 36 -39.11 21.86 19.43
C GLY A 36 -38.94 21.72 17.93
N SER A 37 -40.05 21.86 17.21
CA SER A 37 -40.05 21.82 15.74
C SER A 37 -40.94 22.92 15.22
N THR A 38 -40.51 23.55 14.12
CA THR A 38 -41.32 24.51 13.37
C THR A 38 -42.59 23.87 12.83
N PHE A 39 -42.52 22.59 12.45
CA PHE A 39 -43.68 21.78 12.09
C PHE A 39 -44.31 21.19 13.36
N ALA A 40 -45.63 21.19 13.44
CA ALA A 40 -46.40 20.63 14.56
C ALA A 40 -46.30 19.10 14.64
N LEU A 41 -45.11 18.60 14.97
CA LEU A 41 -44.85 17.18 15.23
C LEU A 41 -45.60 16.76 16.49
N SER A 42 -46.21 15.58 16.46
CA SER A 42 -46.80 14.96 17.64
C SER A 42 -45.73 14.33 18.51
N ASP A 43 -45.98 14.25 19.82
CA ASP A 43 -45.04 13.62 20.76
C ASP A 43 -44.82 12.14 20.43
N GLY A 44 -45.85 11.46 19.91
CA GLY A 44 -45.76 10.08 19.45
C GLY A 44 -44.78 9.88 18.28
N LEU A 45 -44.66 10.84 17.36
CA LEU A 45 -43.68 10.76 16.28
C LEU A 45 -42.26 10.91 16.81
N VAL A 46 -42.05 11.79 17.78
CA VAL A 46 -40.74 11.96 18.42
C VAL A 46 -40.37 10.73 19.24
N ALA A 47 -41.30 10.16 20.00
CA ALA A 47 -41.10 8.90 20.71
C ALA A 47 -40.69 7.77 19.74
N THR A 48 -41.46 7.56 18.66
CA THR A 48 -41.15 6.53 17.66
C THR A 48 -39.77 6.73 17.02
N THR A 49 -39.39 7.98 16.73
CA THR A 49 -38.08 8.29 16.14
C THR A 49 -36.94 8.02 17.12
N THR A 50 -37.13 8.41 18.38
CA THR A 50 -36.15 8.23 19.46
C THR A 50 -35.96 6.75 19.76
N ASP A 51 -37.04 5.96 19.77
CA ASP A 51 -37.01 4.51 19.91
C ASP A 51 -36.28 3.83 18.74
N LEU A 52 -36.54 4.28 17.50
CA LEU A 52 -35.88 3.75 16.31
C LEU A 52 -34.37 4.02 16.33
N LEU A 53 -33.97 5.21 16.76
CA LEU A 53 -32.55 5.55 16.94
C LEU A 53 -31.92 4.79 18.10
N ALA A 54 -32.69 4.44 19.14
CA ALA A 54 -32.20 3.69 20.29
C ALA A 54 -32.07 2.18 20.08
N LEU A 55 -32.58 1.63 18.96
CA LEU A 55 -32.49 0.21 18.62
C LEU A 55 -31.12 -0.47 18.84
N PRO A 56 -29.96 0.16 18.56
CA PRO A 56 -28.67 -0.52 18.71
C PRO A 56 -28.34 -0.86 20.16
N TRP A 57 -28.91 -0.14 21.13
CA TRP A 57 -28.60 -0.30 22.56
C TRP A 57 -29.81 -0.51 23.45
N SER A 58 -31.04 -0.30 22.98
CA SER A 58 -32.26 -0.37 23.78
C SER A 58 -32.44 -1.72 24.48
N SER A 59 -31.98 -2.81 23.85
CA SER A 59 -32.01 -4.15 24.44
C SER A 59 -30.99 -4.38 25.57
N ALA A 60 -29.83 -3.71 25.50
CA ALA A 60 -28.73 -3.89 26.44
C ALA A 60 -28.74 -2.85 27.57
N LEU A 61 -29.19 -1.63 27.28
CA LEU A 61 -29.21 -0.47 28.17
C LEU A 61 -30.54 0.30 28.01
N PRO A 62 -31.63 -0.21 28.59
CA PRO A 62 -32.93 0.47 28.55
C PRO A 62 -32.92 1.78 29.36
N VAL A 63 -31.97 1.96 30.28
CA VAL A 63 -31.78 3.24 31.00
C VAL A 63 -31.33 4.38 30.08
N ALA A 64 -30.83 4.04 28.88
CA ALA A 64 -30.37 5.00 27.88
C ALA A 64 -31.39 5.26 26.76
N THR A 65 -32.67 4.96 27.01
CA THR A 65 -33.79 5.34 26.15
C THR A 65 -34.54 6.52 26.79
N VAL A 66 -35.26 7.30 25.98
CA VAL A 66 -36.06 8.43 26.48
C VAL A 66 -37.49 7.96 26.66
N ASP A 67 -38.03 8.08 27.87
CA ASP A 67 -39.43 7.74 28.13
C ASP A 67 -40.39 8.77 27.49
N ALA A 68 -41.59 8.33 27.12
CA ALA A 68 -42.59 9.18 26.49
C ALA A 68 -43.00 10.37 27.37
N GLN A 69 -42.97 10.20 28.70
CA GLN A 69 -43.21 11.30 29.65
C GLN A 69 -42.13 12.37 29.57
N VAL A 70 -40.85 11.97 29.49
CA VAL A 70 -39.72 12.90 29.35
C VAL A 70 -39.80 13.66 28.03
N ILE A 71 -40.28 13.03 26.95
CA ILE A 71 -40.50 13.69 25.66
C ILE A 71 -41.59 14.75 25.76
N ALA A 72 -42.74 14.42 26.36
CA ALA A 72 -43.83 15.39 26.52
C ALA A 72 -43.39 16.59 27.40
N ASP A 73 -42.75 16.31 28.53
CA ASP A 73 -42.33 17.33 29.51
C ASP A 73 -41.20 18.24 28.97
N SER A 74 -40.38 17.75 28.03
CA SER A 74 -39.27 18.50 27.43
C SER A 74 -39.64 19.27 26.15
N ARG A 75 -40.93 19.33 25.80
CA ARG A 75 -41.38 20.08 24.63
C ARG A 75 -41.30 21.59 24.88
N PHE A 76 -40.76 22.33 23.91
CA PHE A 76 -40.68 23.79 24.02
C PHE A 76 -42.09 24.41 24.02
N HIS A 77 -42.45 25.07 25.11
CA HIS A 77 -43.66 25.87 25.25
C HIS A 77 -43.30 27.35 25.43
N PRO A 78 -43.65 28.24 24.48
CA PRO A 78 -43.35 29.68 24.57
C PRO A 78 -43.91 30.37 25.81
N ALA A 79 -44.89 29.76 26.50
CA ALA A 79 -45.57 30.30 27.67
C ALA A 79 -44.94 29.91 29.01
N LEU A 80 -43.96 28.98 29.03
CA LEU A 80 -43.27 28.57 30.26
C LEU A 80 -42.08 29.49 30.51
N THR A 81 -42.23 30.45 31.42
CA THR A 81 -41.19 31.44 31.76
C THR A 81 -40.35 31.03 32.98
N GLU A 82 -40.84 30.09 33.80
CA GLU A 82 -40.11 29.52 34.93
C GLU A 82 -40.29 27.99 34.94
N LEU A 83 -39.18 27.26 35.02
CA LEU A 83 -39.15 25.80 35.17
C LEU A 83 -38.90 25.46 36.64
N GLY A 84 -39.71 24.59 37.23
CA GLY A 84 -39.48 24.10 38.58
C GLY A 84 -38.27 23.17 38.63
N ARG A 85 -37.67 22.98 39.82
CA ARG A 85 -36.57 22.01 40.03
C ARG A 85 -36.94 20.58 39.58
N ALA A 86 -38.21 20.19 39.76
CA ALA A 86 -38.70 18.88 39.34
C ALA A 86 -38.75 18.73 37.81
N ASP A 87 -39.01 19.81 37.08
CA ASP A 87 -39.03 19.81 35.61
C ASP A 87 -37.60 19.70 35.05
N ILE A 88 -36.65 20.40 35.69
CA ILE A 88 -35.22 20.32 35.37
C ILE A 88 -34.70 18.88 35.53
N GLU A 89 -35.03 18.20 36.64
CA GLU A 89 -34.62 16.80 36.85
C GLU A 89 -35.17 15.84 35.79
N ARG A 90 -36.41 16.04 35.35
CA ARG A 90 -37.01 15.21 34.28
C ARG A 90 -36.37 15.48 32.93
N MET A 91 -36.09 16.75 32.61
CA MET A 91 -35.43 17.15 31.37
C MET A 91 -33.97 16.66 31.29
N ARG A 92 -33.33 16.35 32.43
CA ARG A 92 -32.03 15.66 32.45
C ARG A 92 -32.10 14.23 31.92
N GLY A 93 -33.28 13.61 31.82
CA GLY A 93 -33.45 12.25 31.30
C GLY A 93 -32.93 12.02 29.87
N TRP A 94 -32.64 13.09 29.12
CA TRP A 94 -32.09 13.01 27.76
C TRP A 94 -30.60 12.64 27.70
N TRP A 95 -29.81 12.93 28.73
CA TRP A 95 -28.35 12.82 28.64
C TRP A 95 -27.85 11.40 28.32
N PRO A 96 -28.42 10.30 28.89
CA PRO A 96 -27.95 8.96 28.60
C PRO A 96 -28.20 8.60 27.13
N PHE A 97 -29.35 9.03 26.59
CA PHE A 97 -29.71 8.83 25.20
C PHE A 97 -28.78 9.60 24.25
N LEU A 98 -28.53 10.90 24.52
CA LEU A 98 -27.62 11.73 23.72
C LEU A 98 -26.18 11.19 23.75
N PHE A 99 -25.73 10.70 24.91
CA PHE A 99 -24.42 10.08 25.04
C PHE A 99 -24.32 8.80 24.20
N MET A 100 -25.36 7.96 24.21
CA MET A 100 -25.41 6.75 23.39
C MET A 100 -25.49 7.04 21.90
N LEU A 101 -26.19 8.10 21.48
CA LEU A 101 -26.14 8.57 20.08
C LEU A 101 -24.71 8.88 19.65
N LEU A 102 -23.96 9.62 20.48
CA LEU A 102 -22.57 9.97 20.20
C LEU A 102 -21.67 8.72 20.18
N ALA A 103 -21.89 7.78 21.09
CA ALA A 103 -21.15 6.52 21.15
C ALA A 103 -21.43 5.61 19.93
N CYS A 104 -22.69 5.35 19.61
CA CYS A 104 -23.09 4.39 18.57
C CYS A 104 -23.00 4.96 17.15
N TYR A 105 -23.32 6.24 16.94
CA TYR A 105 -23.37 6.80 15.59
C TYR A 105 -22.16 7.65 15.23
N ALA A 106 -21.45 8.25 16.19
CA ALA A 106 -20.24 9.01 15.90
C ALA A 106 -18.96 8.22 16.18
N LEU A 107 -18.84 7.57 17.34
CA LEU A 107 -17.60 6.91 17.75
C LEU A 107 -17.44 5.51 17.12
N LEU A 108 -18.45 4.65 17.27
CA LEU A 108 -18.40 3.25 16.82
C LEU A 108 -18.02 3.07 15.34
N PRO A 109 -18.63 3.77 14.35
CA PRO A 109 -18.22 3.63 12.95
C PRO A 109 -16.78 4.05 12.70
N ARG A 110 -16.28 5.09 13.40
CA ARG A 110 -14.89 5.53 13.31
C ARG A 110 -13.93 4.49 13.89
N VAL A 111 -14.28 3.89 15.02
CA VAL A 111 -13.50 2.80 15.63
C VAL A 111 -13.44 1.58 14.70
N ILE A 112 -14.57 1.21 14.07
CA ILE A 112 -14.60 0.13 13.08
C ILE A 112 -13.68 0.45 11.90
N LEU A 113 -13.80 1.64 11.30
CA LEU A 113 -12.95 2.05 10.18
C LEU A 113 -11.47 2.08 10.56
N TRP A 114 -11.14 2.53 11.78
CA TRP A 114 -9.78 2.53 12.30
C TRP A 114 -9.24 1.12 12.50
N LEU A 115 -10.03 0.20 13.09
CA LEU A 115 -9.66 -1.21 13.25
C LEU A 115 -9.44 -1.90 11.91
N VAL A 116 -10.36 -1.71 10.96
CA VAL A 116 -10.26 -2.23 9.59
C VAL A 116 -9.01 -1.69 8.92
N SER A 117 -8.78 -0.37 8.96
CA SER A 117 -7.59 0.27 8.40
C SER A 117 -6.31 -0.32 9.00
N ARG A 118 -6.26 -0.52 10.32
CA ARG A 118 -5.12 -1.11 11.02
C ARG A 118 -4.89 -2.56 10.62
N PHE A 119 -5.94 -3.35 10.48
CA PHE A 119 -5.87 -4.75 10.06
C PHE A 119 -5.31 -4.87 8.65
N TYR A 120 -5.90 -4.14 7.69
CA TYR A 120 -5.45 -4.16 6.30
C TYR A 120 -4.05 -3.57 6.15
N PHE A 121 -3.73 -2.45 6.81
CA PHE A 121 -2.39 -1.85 6.74
C PHE A 121 -1.31 -2.82 7.22
N ARG A 122 -1.53 -3.54 8.32
CA ARG A 122 -0.58 -4.55 8.81
C ARG A 122 -0.42 -5.70 7.83
N ARG A 123 -1.51 -6.16 7.20
CA ARG A 123 -1.47 -7.23 6.20
C ARG A 123 -0.77 -6.78 4.93
N PHE A 124 -1.08 -5.57 4.44
CA PHE A 124 -0.47 -4.99 3.26
C PHE A 124 1.02 -4.72 3.45
N ILE A 125 1.44 -4.15 4.58
CA ILE A 125 2.87 -3.90 4.86
C ILE A 125 3.66 -5.21 4.97
N LYS A 126 3.11 -6.24 5.62
CA LYS A 126 3.75 -7.56 5.69
C LYS A 126 3.83 -8.21 4.31
N ALA A 127 2.74 -8.18 3.55
CA ALA A 127 2.70 -8.72 2.21
C ALA A 127 3.64 -7.96 1.25
N SER A 128 3.71 -6.62 1.35
CA SER A 128 4.58 -5.80 0.52
C SER A 128 6.05 -5.97 0.88
N LEU A 129 6.37 -6.15 2.16
CA LEU A 129 7.73 -6.49 2.59
C LEU A 129 8.17 -7.83 2.03
N ILE A 130 7.32 -8.86 2.10
CA ILE A 130 7.64 -10.21 1.61
C ILE A 130 7.64 -10.25 0.07
N ALA A 131 6.75 -9.50 -0.57
CA ALA A 131 6.67 -9.41 -2.04
C ALA A 131 7.73 -8.49 -2.65
N TYR A 132 8.52 -7.75 -1.84
CA TYR A 132 9.59 -6.92 -2.35
C TYR A 132 10.74 -7.81 -2.85
N PRO A 133 11.18 -7.68 -4.12
CA PRO A 133 12.34 -8.38 -4.62
C PRO A 133 13.57 -8.08 -3.74
N ARG A 134 14.30 -9.11 -3.29
CA ARG A 134 15.42 -9.07 -2.30
C ARG A 134 15.06 -8.94 -0.81
N SER A 135 13.80 -8.97 -0.41
CA SER A 135 13.44 -8.97 1.03
C SER A 135 13.97 -10.19 1.79
N ASP A 136 14.07 -11.32 1.09
CA ASP A 136 14.70 -12.56 1.50
C ASP A 136 16.19 -12.39 1.82
N LEU A 137 16.93 -11.64 1.00
CA LEU A 137 18.36 -11.36 1.25
C LEU A 137 18.59 -10.46 2.46
N VAL A 138 17.74 -9.44 2.65
CA VAL A 138 17.80 -8.56 3.83
C VAL A 138 17.49 -9.36 5.10
N LEU A 139 16.45 -10.19 5.07
CA LEU A 139 16.10 -11.07 6.18
C LEU A 139 17.18 -12.12 6.45
N ALA A 140 17.84 -12.64 5.41
CA ALA A 140 18.96 -13.56 5.53
C ALA A 140 20.19 -12.89 6.16
N ARG A 141 20.52 -11.65 5.77
CA ARG A 141 21.59 -10.84 6.42
C ARG A 141 21.27 -10.48 7.87
N MET A 142 20.00 -10.17 8.19
CA MET A 142 19.59 -9.93 9.58
C MET A 142 19.65 -11.20 10.45
N ARG A 143 19.50 -12.37 9.84
CA ARG A 143 19.57 -13.68 10.52
C ARG A 143 20.96 -14.28 10.55
N SER A 144 21.88 -13.82 9.70
CA SER A 144 23.26 -14.30 9.74
C SER A 144 23.95 -13.76 11.00
N PRO A 145 24.54 -14.62 11.84
CA PRO A 145 25.30 -14.18 13.01
C PRO A 145 26.47 -13.31 12.53
N ILE A 146 26.70 -12.20 13.23
CA ILE A 146 27.89 -11.36 13.01
C ILE A 146 29.10 -12.18 13.46
N VAL A 147 29.78 -12.78 12.48
CA VAL A 147 31.06 -13.47 12.70
C VAL A 147 32.16 -12.44 12.48
N GLU A 148 32.61 -11.81 13.57
CA GLU A 148 33.87 -11.08 13.56
C GLU A 148 35.01 -12.09 13.48
N THR A 149 35.52 -12.33 12.27
CA THR A 149 36.81 -12.98 12.10
C THR A 149 37.89 -12.01 12.55
N GLN A 150 38.33 -12.14 13.81
CA GLN A 150 39.60 -11.58 14.25
C GLN A 150 40.73 -12.25 13.47
N GLY A 151 41.07 -11.70 12.31
CA GLY A 151 42.31 -12.00 11.62
C GLY A 151 43.46 -11.31 12.35
N ALA A 152 44.35 -12.10 12.96
CA ALA A 152 45.59 -11.62 13.53
C ALA A 152 46.30 -10.72 12.52
N ALA A 153 46.51 -9.46 12.94
CA ALA A 153 47.14 -8.42 12.14
C ALA A 153 48.53 -8.88 11.68
N SER A 154 48.68 -9.12 10.37
CA SER A 154 49.97 -8.98 9.73
C SER A 154 49.94 -7.73 8.89
N ASP A 155 50.62 -6.74 9.44
CA ASP A 155 50.99 -5.45 8.91
C ASP A 155 51.41 -5.51 7.43
N ARG A 156 50.51 -5.07 6.55
CA ARG A 156 50.86 -4.58 5.21
C ARG A 156 49.91 -3.45 4.85
N ILE A 157 50.43 -2.24 4.99
CA ILE A 157 49.95 -1.01 4.37
C ILE A 157 49.50 -1.32 2.94
N ARG A 158 48.19 -1.31 2.70
CA ARG A 158 47.60 -1.38 1.37
C ARG A 158 46.99 -0.02 1.08
N VAL A 159 47.64 0.66 0.15
CA VAL A 159 47.28 1.95 -0.45
C VAL A 159 45.75 2.10 -0.60
N LEU A 160 45.20 3.14 0.04
CA LEU A 160 43.89 3.71 -0.26
C LEU A 160 43.91 4.20 -1.71
N GLY A 161 43.19 3.52 -2.62
CA GLY A 161 43.14 3.95 -4.02
C GLY A 161 42.72 2.91 -5.06
N GLN A 162 42.27 1.72 -4.66
CA GLN A 162 41.59 0.80 -5.58
C GLN A 162 40.40 0.21 -4.84
N SER A 163 39.19 0.50 -5.34
CA SER A 163 37.96 -0.22 -4.99
C SER A 163 38.24 -1.72 -5.12
N ARG A 164 38.56 -2.33 -3.99
CA ARG A 164 38.74 -3.76 -3.85
C ARG A 164 37.34 -4.33 -4.04
N GLY A 165 37.19 -5.07 -5.13
CA GLY A 165 35.94 -5.62 -5.63
C GLY A 165 35.00 -6.04 -4.50
N MET A 166 33.79 -5.51 -4.58
CA MET A 166 32.63 -6.06 -3.91
C MET A 166 32.64 -7.57 -4.19
N SER A 167 32.73 -8.33 -3.11
CA SER A 167 32.65 -9.78 -3.12
C SER A 167 31.51 -10.23 -4.03
N ARG A 168 31.79 -11.19 -4.93
CA ARG A 168 30.78 -11.95 -5.70
C ARG A 168 29.73 -12.47 -4.72
N ASP A 169 28.65 -11.71 -4.52
CA ASP A 169 27.54 -12.08 -3.65
C ASP A 169 26.54 -12.90 -4.50
N ASN A 170 26.75 -14.22 -4.45
CA ASN A 170 25.93 -15.37 -4.85
C ASN A 170 24.45 -15.16 -5.24
N ASN A 171 24.16 -14.36 -6.27
CA ASN A 171 22.85 -14.35 -6.93
C ASN A 171 22.93 -14.42 -8.46
N THR A 172 24.09 -14.80 -9.00
CA THR A 172 24.16 -15.40 -10.33
C THR A 172 23.56 -16.82 -10.20
N PRO A 173 22.54 -17.20 -10.99
CA PRO A 173 22.20 -18.60 -11.14
C PRO A 173 23.47 -19.39 -11.47
N PRO A 174 23.64 -20.62 -10.95
CA PRO A 174 24.81 -21.43 -11.26
C PRO A 174 24.84 -21.67 -12.78
N ASP A 175 25.86 -21.17 -13.48
CA ASP A 175 26.20 -21.53 -14.88
C ASP A 175 25.02 -21.74 -15.85
N GLY A 176 23.95 -20.94 -15.72
CA GLY A 176 22.82 -20.99 -16.63
C GLY A 176 23.17 -20.29 -17.94
N ARG A 177 22.77 -20.83 -19.08
CA ARG A 177 22.94 -20.16 -20.38
C ARG A 177 22.03 -18.94 -20.43
N LEU A 178 22.61 -17.75 -20.25
CA LEU A 178 21.93 -16.46 -20.34
C LEU A 178 21.82 -16.01 -21.79
N PHE A 179 20.68 -15.42 -22.15
CA PHE A 179 20.47 -14.77 -23.44
C PHE A 179 19.98 -13.34 -23.25
N LEU A 180 20.67 -12.40 -23.87
CA LEU A 180 20.39 -10.98 -23.77
C LEU A 180 19.76 -10.47 -25.07
N LEU A 181 18.52 -10.03 -24.96
CA LEU A 181 17.74 -9.40 -26.00
C LEU A 181 17.79 -7.88 -25.81
N ASN A 182 18.45 -7.19 -26.73
CA ASN A 182 18.52 -5.74 -26.74
C ASN A 182 17.44 -5.18 -27.68
N TRP A 183 16.31 -4.77 -27.10
CA TRP A 183 15.15 -4.32 -27.85
C TRP A 183 15.33 -2.88 -28.34
N ALA A 184 15.01 -2.65 -29.61
CA ALA A 184 15.15 -1.38 -30.32
C ALA A 184 16.55 -0.72 -30.17
N GLN A 185 17.59 -1.55 -30.00
CA GLN A 185 18.95 -1.12 -29.64
C GLN A 185 18.95 -0.14 -28.46
N ALA A 186 18.19 -0.46 -27.40
CA ALA A 186 18.14 0.32 -26.17
C ALA A 186 19.53 0.59 -25.61
N LEU A 187 20.42 -0.41 -25.66
CA LEU A 187 21.81 -0.29 -25.27
C LEU A 187 22.73 -0.35 -26.49
N ALA A 188 23.78 0.45 -26.53
CA ALA A 188 24.79 0.34 -27.58
C ALA A 188 25.70 -0.87 -27.29
N ALA A 189 26.07 -1.63 -28.33
CA ALA A 189 26.79 -2.90 -28.18
C ALA A 189 28.18 -2.75 -27.52
N ASP A 190 28.79 -1.58 -27.63
CA ASP A 190 30.05 -1.19 -26.99
C ASP A 190 29.92 -0.99 -25.48
N LYS A 191 28.73 -0.62 -24.99
CA LYS A 191 28.43 -0.36 -23.57
C LYS A 191 27.86 -1.56 -22.82
N LEU A 192 27.81 -2.74 -23.46
CA LEU A 192 27.24 -3.93 -22.85
C LEU A 192 27.99 -4.37 -21.58
N HIS A 193 29.33 -4.31 -21.64
CA HIS A 193 30.21 -4.75 -20.55
C HIS A 193 30.40 -3.70 -19.46
N ASP A 194 29.88 -2.47 -19.65
CA ASP A 194 29.89 -1.43 -18.62
C ASP A 194 28.92 -1.76 -17.47
N PHE A 195 27.94 -2.64 -17.71
CA PHE A 195 26.94 -3.08 -16.72
C PHE A 195 27.32 -4.43 -16.12
N GLU A 196 27.47 -4.47 -14.78
CA GLU A 196 27.78 -5.70 -14.04
C GLU A 196 26.71 -6.79 -14.26
N GLU A 197 25.46 -6.40 -14.52
CA GLU A 197 24.33 -7.28 -14.78
C GLU A 197 24.51 -8.13 -16.05
N PHE A 198 25.29 -7.67 -17.02
CA PHE A 198 25.51 -8.35 -18.30
C PHE A 198 26.88 -9.01 -18.42
N ALA A 199 27.76 -8.85 -17.43
CA ALA A 199 29.12 -9.40 -17.45
C ALA A 199 29.18 -10.94 -17.55
N ALA A 200 28.12 -11.64 -17.17
CA ALA A 200 28.01 -13.10 -17.28
C ALA A 200 27.43 -13.59 -18.62
N VAL A 201 26.99 -12.68 -19.50
CA VAL A 201 26.42 -13.03 -20.81
C VAL A 201 27.55 -13.20 -21.83
N SER A 202 27.56 -14.33 -22.54
CA SER A 202 28.49 -14.53 -23.66
C SER A 202 28.09 -13.66 -24.85
N ASP A 203 29.05 -13.03 -25.55
CA ASP A 203 28.79 -12.20 -26.74
C ASP A 203 27.98 -12.92 -27.82
N LYS A 204 28.07 -14.25 -27.88
CA LYS A 204 27.33 -15.11 -28.81
C LYS A 204 25.84 -15.20 -28.49
N ASN A 205 25.45 -14.81 -27.27
CA ASN A 205 24.10 -14.83 -26.75
C ASN A 205 23.54 -13.41 -26.56
N VAL A 206 24.06 -12.44 -27.32
CA VAL A 206 23.53 -11.07 -27.37
C VAL A 206 22.89 -10.85 -28.72
N LEU A 207 21.64 -10.42 -28.75
CA LEU A 207 20.93 -10.11 -29.99
C LEU A 207 20.21 -8.77 -29.89
N GLY A 208 20.55 -7.86 -30.80
CA GLY A 208 19.77 -6.64 -31.02
C GLY A 208 18.58 -6.92 -31.94
N VAL A 209 17.39 -6.47 -31.53
CA VAL A 209 16.11 -6.74 -32.23
C VAL A 209 15.31 -5.44 -32.33
N GLY A 210 14.54 -5.25 -33.40
CA GLY A 210 13.61 -4.12 -33.54
C GLY A 210 14.06 -2.99 -34.47
N LEU A 211 15.13 -3.18 -35.26
CA LEU A 211 15.53 -2.25 -36.34
C LEU A 211 15.64 -2.93 -37.72
N GLY A 212 15.61 -4.26 -37.78
CA GLY A 212 15.68 -5.05 -39.02
C GLY A 212 14.38 -5.76 -39.38
N SER A 213 14.49 -6.82 -40.18
CA SER A 213 13.35 -7.63 -40.60
C SER A 213 12.91 -8.57 -39.46
N PRO A 214 11.65 -8.47 -38.96
CA PRO A 214 11.19 -9.25 -37.81
C PRO A 214 11.33 -10.77 -38.01
N ALA A 215 11.18 -11.26 -39.24
CA ALA A 215 11.28 -12.69 -39.56
C ALA A 215 12.72 -13.23 -39.45
N GLU A 216 13.71 -12.41 -39.83
CA GLU A 216 15.12 -12.79 -39.77
C GLU A 216 15.65 -12.73 -38.34
N GLU A 217 15.29 -11.67 -37.61
CA GLU A 217 15.60 -11.49 -36.19
C GLU A 217 15.01 -12.62 -35.34
N MET A 218 13.76 -13.02 -35.62
CA MET A 218 13.12 -14.16 -34.95
C MET A 218 13.86 -15.47 -35.22
N LYS A 219 14.32 -15.70 -36.45
CA LYS A 219 15.08 -16.91 -36.80
C LYS A 219 16.42 -16.97 -36.08
N GLN A 220 17.10 -15.83 -35.95
CA GLN A 220 18.34 -15.73 -35.19
C GLN A 220 18.10 -15.94 -33.69
N ALA A 221 17.07 -15.32 -33.13
CA ALA A 221 16.72 -15.47 -31.73
C ALA A 221 16.33 -16.92 -31.37
N LYS A 222 15.54 -17.59 -32.22
CA LYS A 222 15.22 -19.02 -32.06
C LYS A 222 16.44 -19.93 -32.21
N LYS A 223 17.42 -19.58 -33.06
CA LYS A 223 18.67 -20.33 -33.19
C LYS A 223 19.51 -20.27 -31.92
N ILE A 224 19.60 -19.09 -31.30
CA ILE A 224 20.31 -18.90 -30.03
C ILE A 224 19.54 -19.61 -28.90
N ALA A 225 18.21 -19.51 -28.89
CA ALA A 225 17.37 -20.19 -27.91
C ALA A 225 17.33 -21.71 -28.02
N GLY A 226 17.42 -22.24 -29.23
CA GLY A 226 17.55 -23.69 -29.47
C GLY A 226 18.84 -24.30 -28.90
N SER A 227 19.81 -23.49 -28.47
CA SER A 227 20.99 -23.97 -27.75
C SER A 227 20.72 -24.27 -26.27
N GLY A 228 19.51 -24.03 -25.76
CA GLY A 228 19.16 -24.21 -24.36
C GLY A 228 19.51 -22.96 -23.57
N ILE A 229 18.49 -22.14 -23.28
CA ILE A 229 18.58 -20.93 -22.46
C ILE A 229 17.80 -21.17 -21.18
N ASP A 230 18.41 -20.85 -20.04
CA ASP A 230 17.76 -20.96 -18.73
C ASP A 230 17.05 -19.65 -18.34
N GLN A 231 17.57 -18.52 -18.82
CA GLN A 231 17.04 -17.20 -18.50
C GLN A 231 17.19 -16.20 -19.67
N LEU A 232 16.10 -15.48 -19.94
CA LEU A 232 16.03 -14.40 -20.92
C LEU A 232 16.18 -13.05 -20.21
N LEU A 233 17.14 -12.23 -20.65
CA LEU A 233 17.34 -10.85 -20.20
C LEU A 233 16.92 -9.92 -21.33
N VAL A 234 16.06 -8.94 -21.07
CA VAL A 234 15.53 -8.03 -22.08
C VAL A 234 15.85 -6.61 -21.70
N VAL A 235 16.61 -5.88 -22.51
CA VAL A 235 16.91 -4.46 -22.30
C VAL A 235 15.97 -3.63 -23.15
N VAL A 236 15.30 -2.66 -22.53
CA VAL A 236 14.32 -1.77 -23.16
C VAL A 236 14.61 -0.33 -22.77
N LYS A 237 14.17 0.64 -23.57
CA LYS A 237 14.28 2.05 -23.22
C LYS A 237 13.23 2.41 -22.17
N SER A 238 13.65 2.93 -21.02
CA SER A 238 12.70 3.24 -19.93
C SER A 238 11.68 4.33 -20.27
N TRP A 239 11.96 5.18 -21.26
CA TRP A 239 11.10 6.29 -21.66
C TRP A 239 10.07 5.96 -22.73
N GLU A 240 10.18 4.79 -23.37
CA GLU A 240 9.17 4.31 -24.31
C GLU A 240 8.13 3.47 -23.55
N PRO A 241 6.83 3.62 -23.86
CA PRO A 241 5.82 2.77 -23.27
C PRO A 241 5.98 1.32 -23.74
N PRO A 242 5.56 0.32 -22.95
CA PRO A 242 5.58 -1.07 -23.37
C PRO A 242 4.66 -1.28 -24.58
N LEU A 243 5.23 -1.75 -25.70
CA LEU A 243 4.51 -1.97 -26.96
C LEU A 243 4.07 -3.43 -27.13
N ALA A 244 2.96 -3.64 -27.85
CA ALA A 244 2.44 -4.97 -28.15
C ALA A 244 3.44 -5.83 -28.94
N ASP A 245 4.20 -5.22 -29.84
CA ASP A 245 5.22 -5.90 -30.65
C ASP A 245 6.28 -6.61 -29.79
N LEU A 246 6.64 -6.02 -28.65
CA LEU A 246 7.56 -6.64 -27.69
C LEU A 246 6.93 -7.87 -27.03
N ALA A 247 5.65 -7.79 -26.65
CA ALA A 247 4.95 -8.92 -26.06
C ALA A 247 4.83 -10.09 -27.04
N ASP A 248 4.47 -9.80 -28.30
CA ASP A 248 4.35 -10.79 -29.35
C ASP A 248 5.69 -11.47 -29.65
N PHE A 249 6.79 -10.71 -29.62
CA PHE A 249 8.13 -11.24 -29.78
C PHE A 249 8.52 -12.15 -28.61
N LEU A 250 8.28 -11.69 -27.37
CA LEU A 250 8.61 -12.44 -26.15
C LEU A 250 7.77 -13.71 -25.99
N ALA A 251 6.53 -13.72 -26.50
CA ALA A 251 5.65 -14.88 -26.42
C ALA A 251 6.20 -16.12 -27.16
N GLN A 252 7.12 -15.93 -28.10
CA GLN A 252 7.79 -17.00 -28.83
C GLN A 252 8.81 -17.76 -27.98
N PHE A 253 9.12 -17.29 -26.76
CA PHE A 253 10.08 -17.89 -25.82
C PHE A 253 9.42 -18.54 -24.61
N ASN A 254 8.17 -19.02 -24.74
CA ASN A 254 7.41 -19.69 -23.68
C ASN A 254 8.10 -20.92 -23.03
N HIS A 255 9.13 -21.47 -23.66
CA HIS A 255 9.94 -22.57 -23.16
C HIS A 255 10.96 -22.12 -22.10
N VAL A 256 11.24 -20.82 -21.98
CA VAL A 256 12.14 -20.26 -20.97
C VAL A 256 11.35 -19.98 -19.69
N SER A 257 11.82 -20.48 -18.56
CA SER A 257 11.09 -20.36 -17.29
C SER A 257 11.18 -18.96 -16.67
N ARG A 258 12.25 -18.22 -16.96
CA ARG A 258 12.55 -16.92 -16.33
C ARG A 258 12.88 -15.83 -17.34
N CYS A 259 12.20 -14.69 -17.22
CA CYS A 259 12.47 -13.48 -17.98
C CYS A 259 12.78 -12.31 -17.04
N THR A 260 13.76 -11.47 -17.37
CA THR A 260 14.06 -10.24 -16.63
C THR A 260 14.09 -9.07 -17.59
N VAL A 261 13.20 -8.09 -17.38
CA VAL A 261 13.14 -6.85 -18.16
C VAL A 261 13.93 -5.77 -17.44
N TYR A 262 14.85 -5.15 -18.18
CA TYR A 262 15.70 -4.05 -17.75
C TYR A 262 15.34 -2.75 -18.48
N PRO A 263 14.47 -1.89 -17.90
CA PRO A 263 14.27 -0.55 -18.40
C PRO A 263 15.53 0.30 -18.18
N LEU A 264 16.21 0.64 -19.26
CA LEU A 264 17.40 1.47 -19.28
C LEU A 264 17.05 2.94 -19.13
N ALA A 265 17.60 3.56 -18.09
CA ALA A 265 17.48 4.99 -17.83
C ALA A 265 18.30 5.82 -18.84
N LEU A 266 17.88 7.06 -19.09
CA LEU A 266 18.75 8.01 -19.79
C LEU A 266 19.92 8.39 -18.88
N PRO A 267 21.12 8.69 -19.42
CA PRO A 267 22.24 9.18 -18.64
C PRO A 267 21.84 10.36 -17.74
N GLY A 268 22.06 10.23 -16.44
CA GLY A 268 21.73 11.27 -15.45
C GLY A 268 20.23 11.50 -15.17
N ARG A 269 19.33 10.65 -15.66
CA ARG A 269 17.89 10.71 -15.34
C ARG A 269 17.39 9.34 -14.87
N PRO A 270 17.13 9.13 -13.57
CA PRO A 270 16.63 7.85 -13.07
C PRO A 270 15.24 7.55 -13.63
N VAL A 271 14.91 6.26 -13.70
CA VAL A 271 13.56 5.81 -14.10
C VAL A 271 12.57 6.22 -13.02
N THR A 272 11.49 6.90 -13.39
CA THR A 272 10.44 7.29 -12.45
C THR A 272 9.62 6.09 -12.01
N GLU A 273 9.07 6.12 -10.80
CA GLU A 273 8.21 5.05 -10.28
C GLU A 273 6.99 4.77 -11.17
N GLU A 274 6.38 5.82 -11.73
CA GLU A 274 5.27 5.69 -12.69
C GLU A 274 5.64 4.80 -13.88
N LYS A 275 6.81 5.04 -14.48
CA LYS A 275 7.32 4.24 -15.60
C LYS A 275 7.64 2.81 -15.17
N MET A 276 8.18 2.63 -13.96
CA MET A 276 8.41 1.31 -13.40
C MET A 276 7.11 0.53 -13.17
N GLU A 277 6.03 1.20 -12.76
CA GLU A 277 4.71 0.58 -12.63
C GLU A 277 4.14 0.14 -13.99
N ASP A 278 4.30 0.94 -15.04
CA ASP A 278 3.90 0.56 -16.40
C ASP A 278 4.62 -0.72 -16.88
N TRP A 279 5.94 -0.78 -16.69
CA TRP A 279 6.74 -1.96 -17.03
C TRP A 279 6.40 -3.18 -16.15
N ARG A 280 6.06 -2.98 -14.86
CA ARG A 280 5.57 -4.06 -13.99
C ARG A 280 4.19 -4.56 -14.43
N ASN A 281 3.28 -3.68 -14.84
CA ASN A 281 1.97 -4.08 -15.34
C ASN A 281 2.09 -4.88 -16.64
N PHE A 282 2.94 -4.41 -17.56
CA PHE A 282 3.27 -5.15 -18.78
C PHE A 282 3.91 -6.52 -18.49
N SER A 283 4.83 -6.60 -17.52
CA SER A 283 5.49 -7.88 -17.20
C SER A 283 4.52 -9.00 -16.79
N ARG A 284 3.33 -8.65 -16.26
CA ARG A 284 2.29 -9.60 -15.87
C ARG A 284 1.51 -10.19 -17.04
N THR A 285 1.56 -9.56 -18.22
CA THR A 285 0.89 -10.07 -19.42
C THR A 285 1.77 -11.04 -20.20
N LEU A 286 3.05 -11.16 -19.84
CA LEU A 286 4.00 -12.03 -20.51
C LEU A 286 3.83 -13.50 -20.11
N PRO A 287 4.09 -14.46 -21.02
CA PRO A 287 3.78 -15.87 -20.80
C PRO A 287 4.86 -16.66 -20.03
N PHE A 288 5.76 -15.99 -19.30
CA PHE A 288 6.83 -16.66 -18.55
C PHE A 288 6.40 -16.99 -17.12
N SER A 289 6.97 -18.06 -16.54
CA SER A 289 6.65 -18.48 -15.16
C SER A 289 7.15 -17.50 -14.10
N VAL A 290 8.29 -16.86 -14.33
CA VAL A 290 8.85 -15.82 -13.47
C VAL A 290 9.29 -14.64 -14.33
N VAL A 291 8.70 -13.46 -14.08
CA VAL A 291 9.10 -12.20 -14.72
C VAL A 291 9.54 -11.19 -13.66
N ASP A 292 10.79 -10.77 -13.75
CA ASP A 292 11.36 -9.71 -12.91
C ASP A 292 11.51 -8.41 -13.72
N VAL A 293 11.23 -7.26 -13.12
CA VAL A 293 11.50 -5.93 -13.72
C VAL A 293 12.52 -5.20 -12.85
N ARG A 294 13.63 -4.77 -13.43
CA ARG A 294 14.73 -4.10 -12.73
C ARG A 294 15.17 -2.87 -13.50
N ALA A 295 15.15 -1.70 -12.90
CA ALA A 295 15.71 -0.51 -13.54
C ALA A 295 17.22 -0.71 -13.76
N LEU A 296 17.70 -0.34 -14.95
CA LEU A 296 19.13 -0.24 -15.22
C LEU A 296 19.51 1.23 -15.21
N GLU A 297 20.27 1.64 -14.19
CA GLU A 297 20.71 3.03 -14.04
C GLU A 297 21.95 3.28 -14.88
N ASN A 298 21.87 4.27 -15.76
CA ASN A 298 22.98 4.73 -16.59
C ASN A 298 23.61 5.92 -15.86
N VAL A 299 24.61 5.63 -15.02
CA VAL A 299 25.34 6.63 -14.21
C VAL A 299 26.34 7.39 -15.06
#